data_AF-A0A8H9LHN7-F1
#
_entry.id   AF-A0A8H9LHN7-F1
#
_cell.length_a   1.000
_cell.length_b   1.000
_cell.length_c   1.000
_cell.angle_alpha   90.00
_cell.angle_beta   90.00
_cell.angle_gamma   90.00
#
_symmetry.space_group_name_H-M   'P 1'
#
loop_
_entity.id
_entity.type
_entity.pdbx_description
1 polymer ?
#
loop_
_entity_poly.entity_id
_entity_poly.type
_entity_poly.pdbx_seq_one_letter_code
_entity_poly.pdbx_strand_id
1 'polypeptide(L)'
;MTRYCVDPVRHELIATWGTGEGDLATRIATVPTGTDLAALSRLAGALTQLSTAAWRTYTHPASAADSLEVNSEGWRREEERKAFDEVTAAVTTPNLPQGGSMIVEYSPVLENAHRVGRALIALDIPDLTEAIRAETTVELAAVESAELGDLTGRAQQAVLLSREGASPAQVSAADRLLQEDPFGPAALYSDIDPTAAAVAAAHWLYAAAEAVSEASGYAPTEVIREADNIEALPHATPTLVLELLDNGVSPYDAVTGLVRHAMRVADGVLPDPAAVREQLDEDEEMIIEYDDDSEEADDVLTGIRLTPLDPRRPAHDLLEDLLTGINGCWLLHQEYAEDEDRDDDEEESDDETAERHQHHSRAQFAALVRAIAADNRDRLV
;
A
#
# COMPACT_ATOMS: atom_id res chain seq x y z
N MET A 1 0.68 5.43 10.42
CA MET A 1 0.66 5.23 11.88
C MET A 1 0.83 6.56 12.59
N THR A 2 0.11 6.75 13.70
CA THR A 2 0.09 7.97 14.51
C THR A 2 1.47 8.23 15.12
N ARG A 3 2.03 9.40 14.84
CA ARG A 3 3.21 9.91 15.52
C ARG A 3 2.78 10.82 16.66
N TYR A 4 3.37 10.61 17.82
CA TYR A 4 3.13 11.44 18.99
C TYR A 4 4.34 12.35 19.19
N CYS A 5 4.09 13.63 19.43
CA CYS A 5 5.13 14.63 19.58
C CYS A 5 4.80 15.63 20.68
N VAL A 6 5.84 16.29 21.21
CA VAL A 6 5.72 17.29 22.26
C VAL A 6 6.01 18.67 21.66
N ASP A 7 5.10 19.61 21.85
CA ASP A 7 5.35 21.04 21.61
C ASP A 7 5.92 21.64 22.90
N PRO A 8 7.24 21.92 22.97
CA PRO A 8 7.87 22.43 24.19
C PRO A 8 7.51 23.89 24.48
N VAL A 9 7.03 24.64 23.48
CA VAL A 9 6.65 26.06 23.63
C VAL A 9 5.25 26.16 24.22
N ARG A 10 4.32 25.34 23.72
CA ARG A 10 2.94 25.28 24.22
C ARG A 10 2.75 24.34 25.41
N HIS A 11 3.73 23.50 25.70
CA HIS A 11 3.66 22.41 26.67
C HIS A 11 2.50 21.46 26.35
N GLU A 12 2.44 21.00 25.11
CA GLU A 12 1.35 20.15 24.61
C GLU A 12 1.89 18.82 24.09
N LEU A 13 1.13 17.75 24.33
CA LEU A 13 1.30 16.48 23.64
C LEU A 13 0.31 16.42 22.47
N ILE A 14 0.82 16.13 21.28
CA ILE A 14 0.09 16.19 20.01
C ILE A 14 0.20 14.82 19.32
N ALA A 15 -0.91 14.33 18.78
CA ALA A 15 -0.95 13.22 17.83
C ALA A 15 -1.01 13.76 16.40
N THR A 16 -0.22 13.20 15.50
CA THR A 16 -0.17 13.54 14.08
C THR A 16 -0.29 12.30 13.21
N TRP A 17 -1.04 12.36 12.12
CA TRP A 17 -1.21 11.23 11.21
C TRP A 17 -1.56 11.66 9.78
N GLY A 18 -1.17 10.83 8.80
CA GLY A 18 -1.47 11.09 7.39
C GLY A 18 -2.84 10.58 6.95
N THR A 19 -3.40 11.20 5.90
CA THR A 19 -4.78 11.02 5.43
C THR A 19 -4.92 10.93 3.90
N GLY A 20 -3.84 10.56 3.19
CA GLY A 20 -3.79 10.57 1.71
C GLY A 20 -3.64 11.97 1.11
N GLU A 21 -4.35 12.96 1.66
CA GLU A 21 -4.29 14.37 1.21
C GLU A 21 -3.29 15.24 1.99
N GLY A 22 -2.71 14.67 3.06
CA GLY A 22 -1.77 15.36 3.94
C GLY A 22 -1.84 14.86 5.37
N ASP A 23 -1.14 15.56 6.26
CA ASP A 23 -1.09 15.23 7.69
C ASP A 23 -2.10 16.05 8.50
N LEU A 24 -2.84 15.37 9.37
CA LEU A 24 -3.67 15.95 10.41
C LEU A 24 -2.94 15.93 11.75
N ALA A 25 -3.33 16.85 12.64
CA ALA A 25 -2.81 16.94 13.99
C ALA A 25 -3.95 17.22 14.99
N THR A 26 -3.88 16.61 16.17
CA THR A 26 -4.77 16.92 17.29
C THR A 26 -4.00 17.01 18.60
N ARG A 27 -4.41 17.94 19.45
CA ARG A 27 -3.87 18.09 20.81
C ARG A 27 -4.51 17.05 21.71
N ILE A 28 -3.68 16.25 22.39
CA ILE A 28 -4.11 15.23 23.36
C ILE A 28 -4.25 15.86 24.75
N ALA A 29 -3.20 16.53 25.20
CA ALA A 29 -3.13 17.08 26.55
C ALA A 29 -2.24 18.32 26.60
N THR A 30 -2.57 19.23 27.52
CA THR A 30 -1.65 20.28 27.98
C THR A 30 -0.98 19.79 29.26
N VAL A 31 0.32 20.01 29.37
CA VAL A 31 1.17 19.51 30.44
C VAL A 31 1.67 20.70 31.27
N PRO A 32 1.84 20.57 32.61
CA PRO A 32 2.37 21.65 33.43
C PRO A 32 3.71 22.21 32.92
N THR A 33 3.87 23.53 33.04
CA THR A 33 5.14 24.18 32.75
C THR A 33 6.23 23.65 33.67
N GLY A 34 7.36 23.22 33.10
CA GLY A 34 8.48 22.66 33.86
C GLY A 34 8.46 21.14 34.02
N THR A 35 7.48 20.43 33.46
CA THR A 35 7.56 18.97 33.33
C THR A 35 8.80 18.56 32.54
N ASP A 36 9.44 17.47 32.95
CA ASP A 36 10.64 16.93 32.29
C ASP A 36 10.35 16.60 30.82
N LEU A 37 10.90 17.41 29.91
CA LEU A 37 10.75 17.24 28.48
C LEU A 37 11.30 15.90 28.00
N ALA A 38 12.36 15.38 28.61
CA ALA A 38 12.91 14.09 28.24
C ALA A 38 11.94 12.94 28.61
N ALA A 39 11.27 13.04 29.76
CA ALA A 39 10.21 12.10 30.14
C ALA A 39 9.00 12.17 29.21
N LEU A 40 8.57 13.37 28.82
CA LEU A 40 7.48 13.55 27.85
C LEU A 40 7.85 13.00 26.47
N SER A 41 9.07 13.22 25.99
CA SER A 41 9.53 12.64 24.73
C SER A 41 9.60 11.12 24.77
N ARG A 42 9.93 10.51 25.92
CA ARG A 42 9.86 9.05 26.10
C ARG A 42 8.43 8.54 26.05
N LEU A 43 7.47 9.25 26.67
CA LEU A 43 6.05 8.92 26.58
C LEU A 43 5.57 8.99 25.12
N ALA A 44 5.88 10.08 24.41
CA ALA A 44 5.54 10.25 23.00
C ALA A 44 6.15 9.14 22.12
N GLY A 45 7.41 8.77 22.36
CA GLY A 45 8.05 7.63 21.70
C GLY A 45 7.34 6.31 21.99
N ALA A 46 6.95 6.03 23.24
CA ALA A 46 6.23 4.82 23.61
C ALA A 46 4.83 4.76 22.97
N LEU A 47 4.10 5.88 22.91
CA LEU A 47 2.80 5.97 22.24
C LEU A 47 2.92 5.73 20.74
N THR A 48 3.96 6.27 20.12
CA THR A 48 4.25 6.02 18.69
C THR A 48 4.52 4.54 18.45
N GLN A 49 5.31 3.88 19.31
CA GLN A 49 5.56 2.44 19.20
C GLN A 49 4.30 1.60 19.43
N LEU A 50 3.41 2.01 20.34
CA LEU A 50 2.11 1.37 20.54
C LEU A 50 1.24 1.50 19.28
N SER A 51 1.16 2.70 18.68
CA SER A 51 0.47 2.90 17.40
C SER A 51 1.06 2.05 16.29
N THR A 52 2.39 1.99 16.16
CA THR A 52 3.06 1.10 15.19
C THR A 52 2.67 -0.36 15.38
N ALA A 53 2.68 -0.85 16.62
CA ALA A 53 2.32 -2.23 16.93
C ALA A 53 0.84 -2.51 16.63
N ALA A 54 -0.06 -1.58 16.99
CA ALA A 54 -1.48 -1.70 16.72
C ALA A 54 -1.78 -1.70 15.21
N TRP A 55 -1.22 -0.77 14.43
CA TRP A 55 -1.39 -0.75 12.98
C TRP A 55 -0.71 -1.93 12.27
N ARG A 56 0.24 -2.62 12.91
CA ARG A 56 0.80 -3.86 12.35
C ARG A 56 -0.25 -4.97 12.28
N THR A 57 -1.23 -5.02 13.20
CA THR A 57 -2.32 -6.00 13.13
C THR A 57 -3.25 -5.75 11.94
N TYR A 58 -3.41 -4.48 11.54
CA TYR A 58 -4.12 -4.10 10.32
C TYR A 58 -3.39 -4.57 9.07
N THR A 59 -2.09 -4.27 8.95
CA THR A 59 -1.28 -4.56 7.76
C THR A 59 -0.97 -6.05 7.58
N HIS A 60 -0.92 -6.80 8.69
CA HIS A 60 -0.63 -8.23 8.72
C HIS A 60 -1.81 -9.00 9.35
N PRO A 61 -2.98 -9.03 8.70
CA PRO A 61 -4.13 -9.74 9.25
C PRO A 61 -3.85 -11.24 9.30
N ALA A 62 -4.42 -11.93 10.29
CA ALA A 62 -4.30 -13.39 10.40
C ALA A 62 -4.81 -14.13 9.15
N SER A 63 -5.86 -13.59 8.51
CA SER A 63 -6.45 -14.14 7.28
C SER A 63 -5.52 -14.12 6.07
N ALA A 64 -4.45 -13.34 6.09
CA ALA A 64 -3.44 -13.31 5.01
C ALA A 64 -2.26 -14.26 5.25
N ALA A 65 -2.22 -14.94 6.40
CA ALA A 65 -1.17 -15.91 6.70
C ALA A 65 -1.45 -17.28 6.05
N ASP A 66 -0.38 -18.00 5.73
CA ASP A 66 -0.45 -19.31 5.07
C ASP A 66 -1.10 -20.40 5.94
N SER A 67 -1.14 -20.21 7.27
CA SER A 67 -1.74 -21.14 8.23
C SER A 67 -2.26 -20.41 9.47
N LEU A 68 -3.37 -20.93 10.02
CA LEU A 68 -3.99 -20.52 11.28
C LEU A 68 -3.82 -21.55 12.41
N GLU A 69 -3.01 -22.60 12.20
CA GLU A 69 -2.79 -23.62 13.23
C GLU A 69 -2.10 -23.04 14.47
N VAL A 70 -2.28 -23.67 15.63
CA VAL A 70 -1.68 -23.21 16.89
C VAL A 70 -0.15 -23.12 16.74
N ASN A 71 0.42 -22.00 17.18
CA ASN A 71 1.84 -21.61 17.02
C ASN A 71 2.29 -21.26 15.59
N SER A 72 1.39 -21.22 14.61
CA SER A 72 1.67 -20.63 13.29
C SER A 72 1.78 -19.11 13.37
N GLU A 73 2.20 -18.48 12.27
CA GLU A 73 2.21 -17.02 12.13
C GLU A 73 0.78 -16.45 12.19
N GLY A 74 -0.19 -17.05 11.49
CA GLY A 74 -1.57 -16.59 11.51
C GLY A 74 -2.21 -16.67 12.88
N TRP A 75 -1.95 -17.74 13.64
CA TRP A 75 -2.38 -17.84 15.03
C TRP A 75 -1.76 -16.73 15.91
N ARG A 76 -0.45 -16.45 15.76
CA ARG A 76 0.20 -15.36 16.51
C ARG A 76 -0.40 -13.98 16.17
N ARG A 77 -0.69 -13.71 14.89
CA ARG A 77 -1.35 -12.48 14.46
C ARG A 77 -2.77 -12.36 15.04
N GLU A 78 -3.50 -13.46 15.12
CA GLU A 78 -4.84 -13.49 15.72
C GLU A 78 -4.81 -13.22 17.22
N GLU A 79 -3.89 -13.84 17.95
CA GLU A 79 -3.71 -13.59 19.39
C GLU A 79 -3.25 -12.15 19.66
N GLU A 80 -2.38 -11.59 18.80
CA GLU A 80 -1.97 -10.19 18.88
C GLU A 80 -3.17 -9.23 18.75
N ARG A 81 -4.10 -9.53 17.84
CA ARG A 81 -5.32 -8.74 17.67
C ARG A 81 -6.28 -8.87 18.87
N LYS A 82 -6.41 -10.07 19.45
CA LYS A 82 -7.21 -10.31 20.67
C LYS A 82 -6.67 -9.55 21.88
N ALA A 83 -5.35 -9.32 21.92
CA ALA A 83 -4.71 -8.58 23.00
C ALA A 83 -5.17 -7.11 23.13
N PHE A 84 -5.89 -6.57 22.13
CA PHE A 84 -6.46 -5.22 22.19
C PHE A 84 -7.35 -5.00 23.42
N ASP A 85 -8.09 -6.04 23.85
CA ASP A 85 -8.96 -5.99 25.03
C ASP A 85 -8.19 -5.71 26.34
N GLU A 86 -6.89 -6.02 26.36
CA GLU A 86 -6.02 -5.90 27.54
C GLU A 86 -5.17 -4.62 27.53
N VAL A 87 -5.04 -3.94 26.39
CA VAL A 87 -4.17 -2.76 26.22
C VAL A 87 -4.46 -1.66 27.23
N THR A 88 -5.73 -1.30 27.40
CA THR A 88 -6.11 -0.23 28.34
C THR A 88 -5.74 -0.59 29.79
N ALA A 89 -5.86 -1.86 30.16
CA ALA A 89 -5.44 -2.36 31.46
C ALA A 89 -3.92 -2.33 31.60
N ALA A 90 -3.18 -2.72 30.56
CA ALA A 90 -1.72 -2.71 30.52
C ALA A 90 -1.11 -1.30 30.62
N VAL A 91 -1.76 -0.28 30.04
CA VAL A 91 -1.41 1.15 30.21
C VAL A 91 -1.63 1.59 31.66
N THR A 92 -2.74 1.17 32.27
CA THR A 92 -3.13 1.62 33.63
C THR A 92 -2.34 0.92 34.72
N THR A 93 -2.08 -0.37 34.54
CA THR A 93 -1.41 -1.25 35.51
C THR A 93 -0.21 -1.92 34.83
N PRO A 94 0.86 -1.18 34.54
CA PRO A 94 1.97 -1.72 33.78
C PRO A 94 2.80 -2.71 34.58
N ASN A 95 3.45 -3.65 33.88
CA ASN A 95 4.49 -4.48 34.46
C ASN A 95 5.65 -3.59 34.96
N LEU A 96 5.84 -3.52 36.28
CA LEU A 96 6.89 -2.75 36.96
C LEU A 96 8.09 -3.65 37.33
N PRO A 97 9.32 -3.10 37.39
CA PRO A 97 10.46 -3.85 37.90
C PRO A 97 10.25 -4.32 39.34
N GLN A 98 10.44 -5.61 39.61
CA GLN A 98 10.37 -6.22 40.93
C GLN A 98 11.65 -7.02 41.19
N GLY A 99 12.36 -6.73 42.28
CA GLY A 99 13.59 -7.46 42.61
C GLY A 99 14.73 -7.32 41.58
N GLY A 100 14.72 -6.27 40.76
CA GLY A 100 15.72 -6.03 39.70
C GLY A 100 15.42 -6.71 38.36
N SER A 101 14.33 -7.46 38.25
CA SER A 101 13.82 -8.02 36.99
C SER A 101 12.49 -7.35 36.60
N MET A 102 12.09 -7.49 35.34
CA MET A 102 10.83 -6.97 34.81
C MET A 102 10.20 -8.02 33.90
N ILE A 103 8.89 -8.22 34.03
CA ILE A 103 8.12 -9.04 33.08
C ILE A 103 7.98 -8.23 31.79
N VAL A 104 8.31 -8.86 30.66
CA VAL A 104 8.21 -8.30 29.31
C VAL A 104 7.25 -9.19 28.53
N GLU A 105 6.24 -8.58 27.94
CA GLU A 105 5.26 -9.33 27.15
C GLU A 105 5.85 -9.74 25.80
N TYR A 106 5.44 -10.91 25.32
CA TYR A 106 5.79 -11.35 23.96
C TYR A 106 4.98 -10.62 22.90
N SER A 107 3.75 -10.20 23.23
CA SER A 107 2.90 -9.38 22.37
C SER A 107 3.48 -7.96 22.25
N PRO A 108 3.88 -7.51 21.05
CA PRO A 108 4.36 -6.16 20.85
C PRO A 108 3.36 -5.08 21.28
N VAL A 109 2.07 -5.26 21.02
CA VAL A 109 1.01 -4.33 21.41
C VAL A 109 0.94 -4.21 22.93
N LEU A 110 0.92 -5.32 23.67
CA LEU A 110 0.87 -5.29 25.13
C LEU A 110 2.15 -4.75 25.77
N GLU A 111 3.32 -5.15 25.28
CA GLU A 111 4.58 -4.64 25.83
C GLU A 111 4.69 -3.12 25.61
N ASN A 112 4.27 -2.61 24.45
CA ASN A 112 4.24 -1.17 24.21
C ASN A 112 3.21 -0.45 25.10
N ALA A 113 2.05 -1.07 25.36
CA ALA A 113 1.08 -0.55 26.32
C ALA A 113 1.68 -0.45 27.74
N HIS A 114 2.41 -1.46 28.19
CA HIS A 114 3.14 -1.40 29.47
C HIS A 114 4.22 -0.33 29.47
N ARG A 115 4.94 -0.11 28.36
CA ARG A 115 5.93 0.98 28.25
C ARG A 115 5.29 2.35 28.40
N VAL A 116 4.12 2.57 27.78
CA VAL A 116 3.33 3.79 27.96
C VAL A 116 2.95 3.97 29.43
N GLY A 117 2.41 2.92 30.06
CA GLY A 117 2.06 2.97 31.49
C GLY A 117 3.23 3.29 32.41
N ARG A 118 4.40 2.68 32.17
CA ARG A 118 5.63 2.99 32.93
C ARG A 118 6.07 4.45 32.74
N ALA A 119 5.96 4.98 31.52
CA ALA A 119 6.28 6.37 31.24
C ALA A 119 5.31 7.33 31.95
N LEU A 120 4.02 6.99 32.02
CA LEU A 120 3.01 7.76 32.78
C LEU A 120 3.30 7.78 34.28
N ILE A 121 3.64 6.62 34.88
CA ILE A 121 4.01 6.54 36.30
C ILE A 121 5.22 7.42 36.61
N ALA A 122 6.21 7.47 35.70
CA ALA A 122 7.39 8.31 35.89
C ALA A 122 7.08 9.81 35.85
N LEU A 123 6.02 10.22 35.13
CA LEU A 123 5.57 11.60 35.04
C LEU A 123 4.69 12.01 36.22
N ASP A 124 3.88 11.08 36.75
CA ASP A 124 2.98 11.27 37.89
C ASP A 124 2.01 12.46 37.71
N ILE A 125 1.40 12.56 36.53
CA ILE A 125 0.43 13.61 36.19
C ILE A 125 -0.94 12.96 35.94
N PRO A 126 -1.87 12.99 36.90
CA PRO A 126 -3.16 12.29 36.79
C PRO A 126 -3.98 12.67 35.56
N ASP A 127 -4.06 13.97 35.24
CA ASP A 127 -4.82 14.45 34.08
C ASP A 127 -4.23 13.96 32.75
N LEU A 128 -2.89 13.84 32.68
CA LEU A 128 -2.21 13.29 31.51
C LEU A 128 -2.49 11.78 31.38
N THR A 129 -2.48 11.04 32.49
CA THR A 129 -2.80 9.61 32.49
C THR A 129 -4.19 9.34 31.93
N GLU A 130 -5.21 10.11 32.34
CA GLU A 130 -6.57 9.93 31.81
C GLU A 130 -6.66 10.34 30.32
N ALA A 131 -5.98 11.42 29.92
CA ALA A 131 -5.93 11.81 28.50
C ALA A 131 -5.27 10.74 27.62
N ILE A 132 -4.17 10.13 28.08
CA ILE A 132 -3.49 9.05 27.35
C ILE A 132 -4.34 7.79 27.28
N ARG A 133 -5.08 7.47 28.34
CA ARG A 133 -6.00 6.34 28.34
C ARG A 133 -7.08 6.52 27.28
N ALA A 134 -7.71 7.70 27.23
CA ALA A 134 -8.70 8.02 26.20
C ALA A 134 -8.09 7.98 24.79
N GLU A 135 -6.90 8.55 24.61
CA GLU A 135 -6.21 8.57 23.32
C GLU A 135 -5.85 7.16 22.83
N THR A 136 -5.45 6.26 23.73
CA THR A 136 -5.17 4.86 23.39
C THR A 136 -6.44 4.16 22.90
N THR A 137 -7.59 4.42 23.53
CA THR A 137 -8.88 3.90 23.04
C THR A 137 -9.21 4.42 21.64
N VAL A 138 -8.96 5.70 21.35
CA VAL A 138 -9.17 6.27 20.01
C VAL A 138 -8.25 5.62 18.97
N GLU A 139 -6.99 5.38 19.31
CA GLU A 139 -6.03 4.73 18.40
C GLU A 139 -6.45 3.29 18.06
N LEU A 140 -6.83 2.49 19.06
CA LEU A 140 -7.28 1.11 18.81
C LEU A 140 -8.56 1.09 17.99
N ALA A 141 -9.55 1.93 18.33
CA ALA A 141 -10.80 2.04 17.59
C ALA A 141 -10.60 2.44 16.12
N ALA A 142 -9.56 3.24 15.82
CA ALA A 142 -9.20 3.60 14.45
C ALA A 142 -8.73 2.38 13.64
N VAL A 143 -7.95 1.47 14.26
CA VAL A 143 -7.55 0.21 13.64
C VAL A 143 -8.77 -0.67 13.37
N GLU A 144 -9.69 -0.81 14.33
CA GLU A 144 -10.89 -1.64 14.14
C GLU A 144 -11.81 -1.07 13.05
N SER A 145 -11.95 0.26 12.99
CA SER A 145 -12.73 0.94 11.94
C SER A 145 -12.13 0.67 10.56
N ALA A 146 -10.79 0.76 10.45
CA ALA A 146 -10.08 0.45 9.21
C ALA A 146 -10.25 -1.02 8.79
N GLU A 147 -10.19 -1.97 9.74
CA GLU A 147 -10.43 -3.40 9.47
C GLU A 147 -11.83 -3.66 8.88
N LEU A 148 -12.82 -2.85 9.29
CA LEU A 148 -14.20 -2.89 8.76
C LEU A 148 -14.38 -2.10 7.45
N GLY A 149 -13.33 -1.44 6.96
CA GLY A 149 -13.36 -0.61 5.77
C GLY A 149 -13.95 0.78 5.97
N ASP A 150 -14.12 1.23 7.22
CA ASP A 150 -14.42 2.63 7.53
C ASP A 150 -13.10 3.39 7.72
N LEU A 151 -12.70 4.11 6.68
CA LEU A 151 -11.48 4.89 6.65
C LEU A 151 -11.75 6.35 7.02
N THR A 152 -12.66 6.64 7.96
CA THR A 152 -12.91 8.02 8.41
C THR A 152 -12.09 8.40 9.66
N GLY A 153 -11.91 9.70 9.87
CA GLY A 153 -11.21 10.22 11.05
C GLY A 153 -9.76 9.72 11.14
N ARG A 154 -9.41 9.03 12.23
CA ARG A 154 -8.05 8.51 12.41
C ARG A 154 -7.79 7.22 11.63
N ALA A 155 -8.84 6.51 11.21
CA ALA A 155 -8.71 5.31 10.40
C ALA A 155 -8.18 5.61 8.98
N GLN A 156 -8.28 6.87 8.53
CA GLN A 156 -7.72 7.37 7.27
C GLN A 156 -6.25 7.02 7.07
N GLN A 157 -5.49 6.77 8.13
CA GLN A 157 -4.10 6.33 8.02
C GLN A 157 -3.91 5.05 7.20
N ALA A 158 -4.93 4.20 7.15
CA ALA A 158 -4.92 2.96 6.38
C ALA A 158 -4.60 3.20 4.90
N VAL A 159 -5.03 4.35 4.35
CA VAL A 159 -4.78 4.70 2.93
C VAL A 159 -3.31 4.93 2.63
N LEU A 160 -2.43 5.01 3.64
CA LEU A 160 -0.99 5.14 3.48
C LEU A 160 -0.22 3.85 3.77
N LEU A 161 -0.92 2.75 4.06
CA LEU A 161 -0.31 1.49 4.49
C LEU A 161 -0.56 0.38 3.47
N SER A 162 0.46 -0.44 3.23
CA SER A 162 0.29 -1.69 2.48
C SER A 162 -0.21 -2.79 3.41
N ARG A 163 -1.28 -3.47 3.00
CA ARG A 163 -1.87 -4.60 3.72
C ARG A 163 -1.66 -5.89 2.93
N GLU A 164 -1.28 -6.98 3.60
CA GLU A 164 -0.99 -8.28 2.95
C GLU A 164 -2.22 -8.95 2.28
N GLY A 165 -3.42 -8.45 2.55
CA GLY A 165 -4.67 -8.90 1.94
C GLY A 165 -5.60 -7.72 1.68
N ALA A 166 -6.53 -7.87 0.75
CA ALA A 166 -7.48 -6.81 0.41
C ALA A 166 -8.86 -7.10 1.02
N SER A 167 -9.55 -6.06 1.47
CA SER A 167 -10.95 -6.19 1.91
C SER A 167 -11.88 -6.25 0.69
N PRO A 168 -12.75 -7.27 0.55
CA PRO A 168 -13.68 -7.35 -0.59
C PRO A 168 -14.60 -6.12 -0.71
N ALA A 169 -14.99 -5.53 0.43
CA ALA A 169 -15.81 -4.31 0.43
C ALA A 169 -15.05 -3.11 -0.15
N GLN A 170 -13.75 -3.01 0.13
CA GLN A 170 -12.88 -1.95 -0.39
C GLN A 170 -12.54 -2.20 -1.87
N VAL A 171 -12.33 -3.45 -2.30
CA VAL A 171 -12.15 -3.80 -3.72
C VAL A 171 -13.39 -3.39 -4.52
N SER A 172 -14.59 -3.68 -4.01
CA SER A 172 -15.84 -3.26 -4.65
C SER A 172 -16.05 -1.73 -4.65
N ALA A 173 -15.52 -1.01 -3.65
CA ALA A 173 -15.53 0.44 -3.65
C ALA A 173 -14.57 1.02 -4.69
N ALA A 174 -13.36 0.48 -4.81
CA ALA A 174 -12.38 0.84 -5.83
C ALA A 174 -12.89 0.55 -7.26
N ASP A 175 -13.51 -0.61 -7.48
CA ASP A 175 -14.12 -0.99 -8.76
C ASP A 175 -15.16 0.04 -9.23
N ARG A 176 -15.97 0.58 -8.31
CA ARG A 176 -16.95 1.64 -8.64
C ARG A 176 -16.29 2.95 -9.02
N LEU A 177 -15.19 3.32 -8.35
CA LEU A 177 -14.44 4.53 -8.70
C LEU A 177 -13.80 4.40 -10.09
N LEU A 178 -13.22 3.25 -10.41
CA LEU A 178 -12.67 2.98 -11.74
C LEU A 178 -13.75 2.85 -12.82
N GLN A 179 -14.96 2.43 -12.45
CA GLN A 179 -16.11 2.48 -13.35
C GLN A 179 -16.47 3.91 -13.74
N GLU A 180 -16.33 4.86 -12.83
CA GLU A 180 -16.54 6.28 -13.11
C GLU A 180 -15.40 6.84 -13.96
N ASP A 181 -14.14 6.58 -13.57
CA ASP A 181 -12.93 7.00 -14.29
C ASP A 181 -11.87 5.88 -14.29
N PRO A 182 -11.70 5.14 -15.41
CA PRO A 182 -10.74 4.03 -15.51
C PRO A 182 -9.27 4.46 -15.32
N PHE A 183 -8.97 5.75 -15.45
CA PHE A 183 -7.61 6.26 -15.37
C PHE A 183 -7.15 6.60 -13.95
N GLY A 184 -7.98 6.32 -12.95
CA GLY A 184 -7.60 6.43 -11.54
C GLY A 184 -7.95 7.79 -10.93
N PRO A 185 -9.17 7.94 -10.39
CA PRO A 185 -9.54 9.16 -9.68
C PRO A 185 -8.73 9.31 -8.39
N ALA A 186 -8.49 10.55 -7.95
CA ALA A 186 -7.72 10.85 -6.74
C ALA A 186 -8.24 10.14 -5.47
N ALA A 187 -9.55 9.84 -5.42
CA ALA A 187 -10.19 9.10 -4.33
C ALA A 187 -9.58 7.70 -4.09
N LEU A 188 -8.94 7.08 -5.08
CA LEU A 188 -8.21 5.81 -4.89
C LEU A 188 -7.04 5.93 -3.91
N TYR A 189 -6.48 7.14 -3.74
CA TYR A 189 -5.35 7.41 -2.86
C TYR A 189 -5.75 8.00 -1.50
N SER A 190 -6.98 8.48 -1.35
CA SER A 190 -7.47 9.16 -0.13
C SER A 190 -8.54 8.38 0.62
N ASP A 191 -9.33 7.56 -0.07
CA ASP A 191 -10.56 6.97 0.48
C ASP A 191 -10.54 5.44 0.52
N ILE A 192 -9.56 4.83 -0.16
CA ILE A 192 -9.51 3.37 -0.39
C ILE A 192 -8.21 2.79 0.17
N ASP A 193 -8.29 1.57 0.69
CA ASP A 193 -7.10 0.76 1.03
C ASP A 193 -6.25 0.49 -0.23
N PRO A 194 -4.94 0.79 -0.24
CA PRO A 194 -4.12 0.73 -1.45
C PRO A 194 -4.04 -0.67 -2.06
N THR A 195 -4.01 -1.72 -1.24
CA THR A 195 -4.00 -3.10 -1.75
C THR A 195 -5.32 -3.41 -2.45
N ALA A 196 -6.45 -2.99 -1.87
CA ALA A 196 -7.75 -3.15 -2.50
C ALA A 196 -7.91 -2.33 -3.78
N ALA A 197 -7.39 -1.10 -3.81
CA ALA A 197 -7.34 -0.28 -5.01
C ALA A 197 -6.51 -0.94 -6.12
N ALA A 198 -5.35 -1.50 -5.79
CA ALA A 198 -4.49 -2.23 -6.73
C ALA A 198 -5.17 -3.48 -7.29
N VAL A 199 -5.93 -4.25 -6.47
CA VAL A 199 -6.72 -5.40 -6.95
C VAL A 199 -7.73 -4.96 -8.03
N ALA A 200 -8.46 -3.88 -7.78
CA ALA A 200 -9.37 -3.34 -8.79
C ALA A 200 -8.59 -2.84 -10.01
N ALA A 201 -7.53 -2.06 -9.83
CA ALA A 201 -6.70 -1.56 -10.92
C ALA A 201 -6.14 -2.68 -11.81
N ALA A 202 -5.76 -3.84 -11.24
CA ALA A 202 -5.29 -4.99 -12.02
C ALA A 202 -6.38 -5.58 -12.93
N HIS A 203 -7.62 -5.68 -12.43
CA HIS A 203 -8.78 -6.07 -13.26
C HIS A 203 -9.02 -5.08 -14.41
N TRP A 204 -8.98 -3.78 -14.10
CA TRP A 204 -9.21 -2.72 -15.07
C TRP A 204 -8.07 -2.60 -16.10
N LEU A 205 -6.81 -2.83 -15.68
CA LEU A 205 -5.67 -2.93 -16.57
C LEU A 205 -5.84 -4.06 -17.57
N TYR A 206 -6.29 -5.23 -17.12
CA TYR A 206 -6.46 -6.37 -18.03
C TYR A 206 -7.56 -6.11 -19.06
N ALA A 207 -8.67 -5.49 -18.65
CA ALA A 207 -9.70 -5.03 -19.58
C ALA A 207 -9.17 -3.98 -20.58
N ALA A 208 -8.29 -3.09 -20.14
CA ALA A 208 -7.63 -2.11 -21.01
C ALA A 208 -6.69 -2.78 -22.02
N ALA A 209 -5.89 -3.75 -21.58
CA ALA A 209 -5.01 -4.51 -22.46
C ALA A 209 -5.79 -5.36 -23.48
N GLU A 210 -6.92 -5.95 -23.10
CA GLU A 210 -7.81 -6.65 -24.03
C GLU A 210 -8.41 -5.71 -25.10
N ALA A 211 -8.82 -4.50 -24.71
CA ALA A 211 -9.30 -3.48 -25.68
C ALA A 211 -8.22 -3.12 -26.71
N VAL A 212 -6.97 -2.96 -26.26
CA VAL A 212 -5.83 -2.64 -27.14
C VAL A 212 -5.44 -3.83 -28.00
N SER A 213 -5.51 -5.04 -27.46
CA SER A 213 -5.19 -6.28 -28.19
C SER A 213 -6.08 -6.44 -29.42
N GLU A 214 -7.37 -6.10 -29.30
CA GLU A 214 -8.31 -6.13 -30.44
C GLU A 214 -7.93 -5.12 -31.54
N ALA A 215 -7.45 -3.93 -31.17
CA ALA A 215 -7.08 -2.87 -32.11
C ALA A 215 -5.68 -3.06 -32.73
N SER A 216 -4.68 -3.45 -31.94
CA SER A 216 -3.27 -3.53 -32.37
C SER A 216 -2.84 -4.91 -32.86
N GLY A 217 -3.55 -5.97 -32.42
CA GLY A 217 -3.18 -7.36 -32.70
C GLY A 217 -2.09 -7.94 -31.79
N TYR A 218 -1.54 -7.16 -30.85
CA TYR A 218 -0.62 -7.65 -29.83
C TYR A 218 -1.33 -8.52 -28.79
N ALA A 219 -0.61 -9.44 -28.15
CA ALA A 219 -1.15 -10.14 -26.99
C ALA A 219 -1.33 -9.16 -25.82
N PRO A 220 -2.34 -9.33 -24.94
CA PRO A 220 -2.54 -8.44 -23.79
C PRO A 220 -1.29 -8.26 -22.92
N THR A 221 -0.46 -9.30 -22.77
CA THR A 221 0.79 -9.26 -22.00
C THR A 221 1.90 -8.45 -22.66
N GLU A 222 1.83 -8.17 -23.97
CA GLU A 222 2.82 -7.39 -24.70
C GLU A 222 2.48 -5.89 -24.75
N VAL A 223 1.21 -5.54 -24.55
CA VAL A 223 0.67 -4.18 -24.74
C VAL A 223 1.47 -3.11 -24.00
N ILE A 224 1.81 -3.32 -22.72
CA ILE A 224 2.47 -2.29 -21.91
C ILE A 224 3.92 -2.07 -22.36
N ARG A 225 4.59 -3.16 -22.77
CA ARG A 225 5.96 -3.10 -23.27
C ARG A 225 6.02 -2.38 -24.62
N GLU A 226 5.01 -2.54 -25.46
CA GLU A 226 4.91 -1.78 -26.70
C GLU A 226 4.53 -0.32 -26.46
N ALA A 227 3.66 -0.03 -25.49
CA ALA A 227 3.34 1.34 -25.10
C ALA A 227 4.55 2.12 -24.54
N ASP A 228 5.52 1.43 -23.91
CA ASP A 228 6.78 2.00 -23.43
C ASP A 228 7.63 2.63 -24.56
N ASN A 229 7.44 2.18 -25.80
CA ASN A 229 8.12 2.77 -26.97
C ASN A 229 7.53 4.13 -27.38
N ILE A 230 6.32 4.46 -26.91
CA ILE A 230 5.64 5.74 -27.17
C ILE A 230 6.04 6.76 -26.11
N GLU A 231 5.89 6.38 -24.84
CA GLU A 231 6.26 7.16 -23.67
C GLU A 231 6.93 6.21 -22.67
N ALA A 232 7.96 6.66 -21.95
CA ALA A 232 8.62 5.83 -20.96
C ALA A 232 7.67 5.49 -19.80
N LEU A 233 7.41 4.21 -19.57
CA LEU A 233 6.47 3.67 -18.58
C LEU A 233 7.17 2.66 -17.66
N PRO A 234 6.69 2.48 -16.41
CA PRO A 234 7.12 1.39 -15.54
C PRO A 234 6.54 0.05 -16.03
N HIS A 235 6.92 -0.42 -17.21
CA HIS A 235 6.22 -1.52 -17.89
C HIS A 235 6.38 -2.90 -17.22
N ALA A 236 7.44 -3.13 -16.44
CA ALA A 236 7.75 -4.44 -15.89
C ALA A 236 6.67 -4.97 -14.93
N THR A 237 6.22 -4.14 -13.97
CA THR A 237 5.23 -4.55 -12.97
C THR A 237 3.84 -4.81 -13.59
N PRO A 238 3.28 -3.91 -14.43
CA PRO A 238 2.01 -4.17 -15.11
C PRO A 238 2.06 -5.38 -16.04
N THR A 239 3.19 -5.58 -16.74
CA THR A 239 3.39 -6.77 -17.60
C THR A 239 3.35 -8.06 -16.78
N LEU A 240 4.07 -8.12 -15.65
CA LEU A 240 4.03 -9.28 -14.76
C LEU A 240 2.61 -9.56 -14.23
N VAL A 241 1.84 -8.52 -13.91
CA VAL A 241 0.44 -8.69 -13.49
C VAL A 241 -0.40 -9.26 -14.64
N LEU A 242 -0.26 -8.74 -15.86
CA LEU A 242 -0.98 -9.25 -17.03
C LEU A 242 -0.62 -10.72 -17.32
N GLU A 243 0.65 -11.11 -17.19
CA GLU A 243 1.09 -12.50 -17.34
C GLU A 243 0.47 -13.42 -16.29
N LEU A 244 0.38 -12.99 -15.03
CA LEU A 244 -0.29 -13.76 -13.98
C LEU A 244 -1.78 -13.95 -14.30
N LEU A 245 -2.45 -12.89 -14.77
CA LEU A 245 -3.87 -12.93 -15.13
C LEU A 245 -4.14 -13.81 -16.36
N ASP A 246 -3.29 -13.75 -17.38
CA ASP A 246 -3.37 -14.62 -18.57
C ASP A 246 -3.17 -16.10 -18.22
N ASN A 247 -2.30 -16.38 -17.23
CA ASN A 247 -2.12 -17.71 -16.65
C ASN A 247 -3.28 -18.16 -15.73
N GLY A 248 -4.34 -17.35 -15.60
CA GLY A 248 -5.56 -17.67 -14.86
C GLY A 248 -5.48 -17.41 -13.35
N VAL A 249 -4.48 -16.67 -12.88
CA VAL A 249 -4.44 -16.16 -11.50
C VAL A 249 -5.48 -15.06 -11.37
N SER A 250 -6.20 -15.00 -10.24
CA SER A 250 -7.14 -13.91 -9.99
C SER A 250 -6.40 -12.58 -9.77
N PRO A 251 -7.00 -11.42 -10.08
CA PRO A 251 -6.46 -10.10 -9.70
C PRO A 251 -6.19 -10.00 -8.19
N TYR A 252 -7.03 -10.63 -7.37
CA TYR A 252 -6.82 -10.68 -5.92
C TYR A 252 -5.52 -11.40 -5.56
N ASP A 253 -5.31 -12.60 -6.07
CA ASP A 253 -4.13 -13.43 -5.75
C ASP A 253 -2.85 -12.84 -6.35
N ALA A 254 -2.91 -12.32 -7.58
CA ALA A 254 -1.76 -11.67 -8.21
C ALA A 254 -1.28 -10.46 -7.40
N VAL A 255 -2.18 -9.54 -7.06
CA VAL A 255 -1.84 -8.32 -6.31
C VAL A 255 -1.43 -8.64 -4.88
N THR A 256 -2.22 -9.43 -4.15
CA THR A 256 -1.89 -9.74 -2.75
C THR A 256 -0.63 -10.59 -2.63
N GLY A 257 -0.34 -11.44 -3.62
CA GLY A 257 0.92 -12.18 -3.73
C GLY A 257 2.13 -11.25 -3.87
N LEU A 258 2.09 -10.32 -4.82
CA LEU A 258 3.17 -9.34 -5.05
C LEU A 258 3.37 -8.42 -3.84
N VAL A 259 2.29 -7.88 -3.27
CA VAL A 259 2.36 -7.02 -2.07
C VAL A 259 2.92 -7.79 -0.88
N ARG A 260 2.46 -9.03 -0.63
CA ARG A 260 2.97 -9.86 0.47
C ARG A 260 4.46 -10.19 0.28
N HIS A 261 4.89 -10.50 -0.95
CA HIS A 261 6.29 -10.74 -1.26
C HIS A 261 7.16 -9.52 -0.94
N ALA A 262 6.77 -8.34 -1.42
CA ALA A 262 7.48 -7.09 -1.15
C ALA A 262 7.51 -6.72 0.34
N MET A 263 6.40 -6.95 1.06
CA MET A 263 6.34 -6.74 2.52
C MET A 263 7.29 -7.68 3.28
N ARG A 264 7.40 -8.95 2.87
CA ARG A 264 8.38 -9.89 3.46
C ARG A 264 9.81 -9.41 3.23
N VAL A 265 10.12 -8.90 2.04
CA VAL A 265 11.42 -8.26 1.74
C VAL A 265 11.66 -7.04 2.65
N ALA A 266 10.65 -6.21 2.87
CA ALA A 266 10.72 -5.05 3.77
C ALA A 266 11.02 -5.44 5.22
N ASP A 267 10.50 -6.58 5.67
CA ASP A 267 10.78 -7.20 6.97
C ASP A 267 12.17 -7.89 7.04
N GLY A 268 12.95 -7.86 5.95
CA GLY A 268 14.28 -8.48 5.87
C GLY A 268 14.25 -9.99 5.65
N VAL A 269 13.12 -10.53 5.19
CA VAL A 269 12.96 -11.96 4.86
C VAL A 269 13.16 -12.14 3.35
N LEU A 270 13.98 -13.12 2.96
CA LEU A 270 14.11 -13.55 1.57
C LEU A 270 13.02 -14.59 1.25
N PRO A 271 11.96 -14.25 0.49
CA PRO A 271 10.77 -15.12 0.40
C PRO A 271 11.02 -16.37 -0.46
N ASP A 272 11.79 -16.23 -1.55
CA ASP A 272 12.17 -17.34 -2.43
C ASP A 272 13.68 -17.32 -2.72
N PRO A 273 14.48 -17.98 -1.86
CA PRO A 273 15.92 -18.09 -2.09
C PRO A 273 16.30 -18.93 -3.31
N ALA A 274 15.37 -19.72 -3.87
CA ALA A 274 15.64 -20.54 -5.05
C ALA A 274 15.46 -19.70 -6.32
N ALA A 275 14.35 -18.99 -6.45
CA ALA A 275 14.11 -18.07 -7.57
C ALA A 275 15.19 -16.98 -7.65
N VAL A 276 15.63 -16.43 -6.51
CA VAL A 276 16.72 -15.45 -6.51
C VAL A 276 18.06 -16.06 -6.96
N ARG A 277 18.30 -17.36 -6.72
CA ARG A 277 19.50 -18.00 -7.27
C ARG A 277 19.40 -18.20 -8.77
N GLU A 278 18.24 -18.65 -9.25
CA GLU A 278 18.00 -18.81 -10.69
C GLU A 278 18.18 -17.48 -11.43
N GLN A 279 17.61 -16.39 -10.90
CA GLN A 279 17.83 -15.04 -11.43
C GLN A 279 19.31 -14.65 -11.44
N LEU A 280 20.05 -14.91 -10.36
CA LEU A 280 21.47 -14.61 -10.30
C LEU A 280 22.29 -15.47 -11.29
N ASP A 281 21.91 -16.72 -11.50
CA ASP A 281 22.55 -17.61 -12.46
C ASP A 281 22.31 -17.10 -13.90
N GLU A 282 21.08 -16.66 -14.22
CA GLU A 282 20.73 -16.04 -15.51
C GLU A 282 21.48 -14.71 -15.74
N ASP A 283 21.53 -13.85 -14.71
CA ASP A 283 22.26 -12.59 -14.76
C ASP A 283 23.78 -12.82 -14.92
N GLU A 284 24.34 -13.85 -14.26
CA GLU A 284 25.74 -14.24 -14.42
C GLU A 284 26.02 -14.76 -15.84
N GLU A 285 25.12 -15.55 -16.42
CA GLU A 285 25.21 -15.98 -17.82
C GLU A 285 25.20 -14.79 -18.78
N MET A 286 24.31 -13.80 -18.56
CA MET A 286 24.29 -12.58 -19.37
C MET A 286 25.58 -11.76 -19.22
N ILE A 287 26.07 -11.57 -18.00
CA ILE A 287 27.32 -10.83 -17.74
C ILE A 287 28.51 -11.52 -18.43
N ILE A 288 28.55 -12.86 -18.48
CA ILE A 288 29.59 -13.60 -19.21
C ILE A 288 29.47 -13.41 -20.73
N GLU A 289 28.26 -13.20 -21.26
CA GLU A 289 28.03 -12.98 -22.69
C GLU A 289 28.46 -11.57 -23.14
N TYR A 290 28.37 -10.58 -22.26
CA TYR A 290 28.92 -9.23 -22.48
C TYR A 290 30.40 -9.16 -22.05
N ASP A 291 31.23 -8.35 -22.71
CA ASP A 291 32.59 -8.08 -22.21
C ASP A 291 32.47 -7.33 -20.85
N ASP A 292 33.25 -7.75 -19.84
CA ASP A 292 33.27 -7.30 -18.42
C ASP A 292 33.34 -5.76 -18.20
N ASP A 293 33.54 -4.96 -19.25
CA ASP A 293 33.68 -3.49 -19.24
C ASP A 293 32.56 -2.76 -20.03
N SER A 294 31.46 -3.42 -20.37
CA SER A 294 30.32 -2.80 -21.06
C SER A 294 29.36 -2.10 -20.09
N GLU A 295 28.80 -0.95 -20.50
CA GLU A 295 27.72 -0.27 -19.76
C GLU A 295 26.51 -1.22 -19.54
N GLU A 296 26.32 -2.18 -20.45
CA GLU A 296 25.29 -3.21 -20.41
C GLU A 296 25.46 -4.20 -19.24
N ALA A 297 26.71 -4.57 -18.90
CA ALA A 297 26.98 -5.45 -17.74
C ALA A 297 26.74 -4.73 -16.39
N ASP A 298 27.05 -3.44 -16.31
CA ASP A 298 26.76 -2.60 -15.14
C ASP A 298 25.24 -2.40 -14.94
N ASP A 299 24.47 -2.29 -16.02
CA ASP A 299 23.00 -2.20 -15.97
C ASP A 299 22.36 -3.50 -15.45
N VAL A 300 22.88 -4.67 -15.84
CA VAL A 300 22.43 -5.97 -15.31
C VAL A 300 22.71 -6.08 -13.81
N LEU A 301 23.94 -5.75 -13.37
CA LEU A 301 24.33 -5.83 -11.94
C LEU A 301 23.55 -4.86 -11.05
N THR A 302 23.21 -3.67 -11.56
CA THR A 302 22.43 -2.68 -10.81
C THR A 302 20.91 -2.93 -10.89
N GLY A 303 20.46 -3.78 -11.81
CA GLY A 303 19.08 -4.19 -12.01
C GLY A 303 18.55 -5.28 -11.07
N ILE A 304 19.42 -5.97 -10.32
CA ILE A 304 19.03 -7.07 -9.43
C ILE A 304 18.16 -6.55 -8.27
N ARG A 305 16.87 -6.92 -8.28
CA ARG A 305 15.91 -6.56 -7.23
C ARG A 305 15.32 -7.82 -6.58
N LEU A 306 15.19 -7.80 -5.26
CA LEU A 306 14.53 -8.88 -4.50
C LEU A 306 12.99 -8.90 -4.69
N THR A 307 12.43 -7.81 -5.19
CA THR A 307 11.01 -7.63 -5.49
C THR A 307 10.87 -6.55 -6.57
N PRO A 308 9.89 -6.67 -7.49
CA PRO A 308 9.65 -5.63 -8.49
C PRO A 308 9.15 -4.31 -7.90
N LEU A 309 8.48 -4.35 -6.73
CA LEU A 309 7.85 -3.21 -6.06
C LEU A 309 8.78 -2.52 -5.07
N ASP A 310 8.56 -1.23 -4.76
CA ASP A 310 9.16 -0.57 -3.61
C ASP A 310 8.70 -1.26 -2.30
N PRO A 311 9.59 -1.96 -1.58
CA PRO A 311 9.22 -2.68 -0.36
C PRO A 311 8.72 -1.74 0.76
N ARG A 312 8.98 -0.44 0.69
CA ARG A 312 8.49 0.52 1.71
C ARG A 312 7.03 0.90 1.53
N ARG A 313 6.47 0.77 0.32
CA ARG A 313 5.10 1.17 -0.02
C ARG A 313 4.47 0.29 -1.12
N PRO A 314 4.58 -1.06 -1.04
CA PRO A 314 4.38 -1.91 -2.22
C PRO A 314 2.99 -1.80 -2.85
N ALA A 315 1.93 -1.62 -2.06
CA ALA A 315 0.58 -1.50 -2.60
C ALA A 315 0.35 -0.18 -3.36
N HIS A 316 0.94 0.93 -2.89
CA HIS A 316 0.91 2.22 -3.60
C HIS A 316 1.73 2.17 -4.88
N ASP A 317 2.93 1.63 -4.79
CA ASP A 317 3.83 1.48 -5.93
C ASP A 317 3.16 0.66 -7.06
N LEU A 318 2.56 -0.48 -6.68
CA LEU A 318 1.79 -1.29 -7.61
C LEU A 318 0.57 -0.56 -8.18
N LEU A 319 -0.19 0.18 -7.36
CA LEU A 319 -1.33 0.95 -7.84
C LEU A 319 -0.91 2.03 -8.85
N GLU A 320 0.16 2.77 -8.57
CA GLU A 320 0.74 3.78 -9.46
C GLU A 320 1.16 3.16 -10.80
N ASP A 321 1.87 2.03 -10.76
CA ASP A 321 2.30 1.29 -11.95
C ASP A 321 1.10 0.79 -12.78
N LEU A 322 0.08 0.21 -12.14
CA LEU A 322 -1.11 -0.32 -12.82
C LEU A 322 -1.93 0.78 -13.50
N LEU A 323 -2.15 1.90 -12.83
CA LEU A 323 -2.87 3.05 -13.41
C LEU A 323 -2.07 3.70 -14.54
N THR A 324 -0.75 3.76 -14.40
CA THR A 324 0.15 4.19 -15.47
C THR A 324 0.09 3.22 -16.66
N GLY A 325 -0.03 1.92 -16.41
CA GLY A 325 -0.26 0.90 -17.43
C GLY A 325 -1.59 1.10 -18.18
N ILE A 326 -2.68 1.44 -17.49
CA ILE A 326 -3.97 1.78 -18.14
C ILE A 326 -3.81 3.00 -19.05
N ASN A 327 -3.05 4.01 -18.63
CA ASN A 327 -2.72 5.14 -19.49
C ASN A 327 -1.87 4.72 -20.70
N GLY A 328 -0.89 3.83 -20.51
CA GLY A 328 -0.11 3.23 -21.60
C GLY A 328 -0.97 2.49 -22.62
N CYS A 329 -1.96 1.71 -22.16
CA CYS A 329 -2.94 1.09 -23.06
C CYS A 329 -3.67 2.12 -23.92
N TRP A 330 -4.08 3.24 -23.35
CA TRP A 330 -4.73 4.32 -24.11
C TRP A 330 -3.78 4.94 -25.16
N LEU A 331 -2.51 5.19 -24.81
CA LEU A 331 -1.51 5.72 -25.74
C LEU A 331 -1.34 4.80 -26.96
N LEU A 332 -1.19 3.49 -26.72
CA LEU A 332 -1.07 2.51 -27.80
C LEU A 332 -2.36 2.39 -28.62
N HIS A 333 -3.53 2.39 -27.97
CA HIS A 333 -4.80 2.40 -28.70
C HIS A 333 -4.92 3.64 -29.61
N GLN A 334 -4.48 4.81 -29.15
CA GLN A 334 -4.53 6.04 -29.93
C GLN A 334 -3.65 5.95 -31.18
N GLU A 335 -2.43 5.41 -31.06
CA GLU A 335 -1.52 5.23 -32.19
C GLU A 335 -2.15 4.37 -33.31
N TYR A 336 -2.83 3.28 -32.94
CA TYR A 336 -3.46 2.39 -33.92
C TYR A 336 -4.83 2.87 -34.42
N ALA A 337 -5.56 3.66 -33.63
CA ALA A 337 -6.84 4.25 -34.05
C ALA A 337 -6.63 5.42 -35.03
N GLU A 338 -5.58 6.22 -34.85
CA GLU A 338 -5.25 7.34 -35.74
C GLU A 338 -4.77 6.88 -37.12
N ASP A 339 -4.13 5.70 -37.21
CA ASP A 339 -3.69 5.12 -38.47
C ASP A 339 -4.84 4.62 -39.37
N GLU A 340 -6.03 4.34 -38.81
CA GLU A 340 -7.22 3.96 -39.59
C GLU A 340 -8.01 5.18 -40.14
N ASP A 341 -7.89 6.35 -39.49
CA ASP A 341 -8.66 7.57 -39.78
C ASP A 341 -7.86 8.64 -40.56
N ARG A 342 -6.62 8.36 -40.99
CA ARG A 342 -5.81 9.24 -41.85
C ARG A 342 -6.39 9.34 -43.28
N ASP A 343 -7.42 10.16 -43.44
CA ASP A 343 -7.65 10.89 -44.69
C ASP A 343 -6.61 12.01 -44.78
N ASP A 344 -5.79 12.01 -45.85
CA ASP A 344 -4.61 12.84 -46.18
C ASP A 344 -4.77 14.39 -46.16
N ASP A 345 -5.75 14.95 -45.46
CA ASP A 345 -6.05 16.40 -45.41
C ASP A 345 -5.88 16.99 -43.99
N GLU A 346 -4.67 16.94 -43.43
CA GLU A 346 -4.35 17.63 -42.17
C GLU A 346 -4.07 19.13 -42.41
N GLU A 347 -5.09 19.96 -42.25
CA GLU A 347 -4.92 21.39 -41.94
C GLU A 347 -4.26 21.53 -40.53
N GLU A 348 -3.38 22.53 -40.34
CA GLU A 348 -2.75 22.84 -39.04
C GLU A 348 -3.80 22.88 -37.92
N SER A 349 -3.91 21.81 -37.13
CA SER A 349 -4.77 21.74 -35.95
C SER A 349 -4.30 22.77 -34.93
N ASP A 350 -5.20 23.64 -34.47
CA ASP A 350 -4.91 24.47 -33.29
C ASP A 350 -4.88 23.61 -32.01
N ASP A 351 -4.24 24.14 -30.96
CA ASP A 351 -4.08 23.43 -29.68
C ASP A 351 -5.44 23.04 -29.06
N GLU A 352 -6.48 23.88 -29.22
CA GLU A 352 -7.83 23.59 -28.71
C GLU A 352 -8.50 22.41 -29.41
N THR A 353 -8.23 22.22 -30.71
CA THR A 353 -8.78 21.11 -31.50
C THR A 353 -8.07 19.81 -31.16
N ALA A 354 -6.75 19.84 -30.95
CA ALA A 354 -5.98 18.70 -30.48
C ALA A 354 -6.43 18.23 -29.08
N GLU A 355 -6.64 19.17 -28.14
CA GLU A 355 -7.15 18.85 -26.79
C GLU A 355 -8.55 18.21 -26.83
N ARG A 356 -9.45 18.72 -27.69
CA ARG A 356 -10.79 18.13 -27.86
C ARG A 356 -10.72 16.73 -28.47
N HIS A 357 -9.83 16.50 -29.42
CA HIS A 357 -9.63 15.19 -30.04
C HIS A 357 -9.11 14.17 -29.01
N GLN A 358 -8.08 14.54 -28.24
CA GLN A 358 -7.56 13.70 -27.16
C GLN A 358 -8.63 13.39 -26.11
N HIS A 359 -9.41 14.39 -25.67
CA HIS A 359 -10.50 14.15 -24.72
C HIS A 359 -11.58 13.22 -25.29
N HIS A 360 -11.87 13.32 -26.59
CA HIS A 360 -12.84 12.44 -27.24
C HIS A 360 -12.32 10.99 -27.34
N SER A 361 -11.09 10.81 -27.84
CA SER A 361 -10.41 9.51 -27.93
C SER A 361 -10.33 8.84 -26.55
N ARG A 362 -9.90 9.57 -25.53
CA ARG A 362 -9.83 9.08 -24.15
C ARG A 362 -11.19 8.63 -23.61
N ALA A 363 -12.26 9.36 -23.93
CA ALA A 363 -13.62 9.00 -23.52
C ALA A 363 -14.14 7.75 -24.25
N GLN A 364 -13.80 7.57 -25.53
CA GLN A 364 -14.15 6.39 -26.31
C GLN A 364 -13.42 5.14 -25.77
N PHE A 365 -12.10 5.24 -25.55
CA PHE A 365 -11.32 4.16 -24.95
C PHE A 365 -11.87 3.79 -23.57
N ALA A 366 -12.16 4.77 -22.71
CA ALA A 366 -12.78 4.51 -21.41
C ALA A 366 -14.15 3.79 -21.52
N ALA A 367 -14.92 4.01 -22.59
CA ALA A 367 -16.17 3.28 -22.80
C ALA A 367 -15.93 1.82 -23.20
N LEU A 368 -14.92 1.54 -24.03
CA LEU A 368 -14.47 0.19 -24.38
C LEU A 368 -14.01 -0.59 -23.15
N VAL A 369 -13.11 0.00 -22.36
CA VAL A 369 -12.59 -0.62 -21.13
C VAL A 369 -13.73 -0.95 -20.16
N ARG A 370 -14.69 -0.03 -19.97
CA ARG A 370 -15.85 -0.28 -19.11
C ARG A 370 -16.70 -1.45 -19.59
N ALA A 371 -16.87 -1.62 -20.89
CA ALA A 371 -17.65 -2.73 -21.45
C ALA A 371 -16.96 -4.07 -21.15
N ILE A 372 -15.67 -4.18 -21.46
CA ILE A 372 -14.88 -5.40 -21.23
C ILE A 372 -14.78 -5.73 -19.74
N ALA A 373 -14.53 -4.72 -18.89
CA ALA A 373 -14.46 -4.91 -17.44
C ALA A 373 -15.80 -5.37 -16.85
N ALA A 374 -16.93 -4.92 -17.40
CA ALA A 374 -18.25 -5.33 -16.96
C ALA A 374 -18.59 -6.77 -17.39
N ASP A 375 -18.19 -7.17 -18.61
CA ASP A 375 -18.41 -8.52 -19.13
C ASP A 375 -17.57 -9.57 -18.39
N ASN A 376 -16.42 -9.17 -17.85
CA ASN A 376 -15.48 -10.03 -17.12
C ASN A 376 -15.48 -9.78 -15.61
N ARG A 377 -16.58 -9.28 -15.04
CA ARG A 377 -16.65 -8.90 -13.63
C ARG A 377 -16.42 -10.07 -12.66
N ASP A 378 -16.63 -11.30 -13.11
CA ASP A 378 -16.35 -12.52 -12.37
C ASP A 378 -14.85 -12.69 -12.05
N ARG A 379 -13.95 -12.05 -12.81
CA ARG A 379 -12.51 -12.04 -12.52
C ARG A 379 -12.16 -11.36 -11.21
N LEU A 380 -12.96 -10.41 -10.72
CA LEU A 380 -12.68 -9.64 -9.49
C LEU A 380 -12.77 -10.45 -8.17
N VAL A 381 -13.29 -11.69 -8.21
CA VAL A 381 -13.69 -12.47 -7.02
C VAL A 381 -12.72 -13.60 -6.70
#